data_AF-A0A3G8LYF1-F1
#
_entry.id   AF-A0A3G8LYF1-F1
#
_cell.length_a   1.000
_cell.length_b   1.000
_cell.length_c   1.000
_cell.angle_alpha   90.00
_cell.angle_beta   90.00
_cell.angle_gamma   90.00
#
_symmetry.space_group_name_H-M   'P 1'
#
loop_
_entity.id
_entity.type
_entity.pdbx_description
1 polymer ?
#
loop_
_entity_poly.entity_id
_entity_poly.type
_entity_poly.pdbx_seq_one_letter_code
_entity_poly.pdbx_strand_id
1 'polypeptide(L)'
;MSVPETAKPIIEVNNIAPQVQYIGQQHTPIIIIDNFAGDISELIDIAVNGSQFSQDPGSYYPGQRTALPRQYIIEVINAVFQLIYDVYRIPTQLRLKPQQCVYSLIDKQPQTLSPLQCLPHFDTPSPNYFAILHYLNDGPHGDTGFFRHNPTDYERITAENIDAYFTKAQPFLDAKKQTSASYFVASDEHYSLYHQIEYRPNRLVIYPGNLLHSTLVNPQTDIDANPTSGRLTANIFIHFQ
;
A
#
# COMPACT_ATOMS: atom_id res chain seq x y z
N MET A 1 6.90 -34.74 22.72
CA MET A 1 6.71 -33.88 21.53
C MET A 1 5.38 -33.18 21.70
N SER A 2 5.41 -31.92 22.12
CA SER A 2 4.21 -31.09 22.20
C SER A 2 3.72 -30.84 20.78
N VAL A 3 2.46 -31.19 20.52
CA VAL A 3 1.74 -30.77 19.32
C VAL A 3 1.79 -29.23 19.31
N PRO A 4 2.21 -28.57 18.22
CA PRO A 4 2.13 -27.12 18.16
C PRO A 4 0.66 -26.75 18.28
N GLU A 5 0.32 -25.98 19.30
CA GLU A 5 -1.01 -25.41 19.48
C GLU A 5 -1.33 -24.63 18.20
N THR A 6 -2.38 -25.05 17.47
CA THR A 6 -2.84 -24.34 16.28
C THR A 6 -3.25 -22.96 16.74
N ALA A 7 -2.49 -21.93 16.36
CA ALA A 7 -2.77 -20.55 16.74
C ALA A 7 -4.21 -20.21 16.35
N LYS A 8 -4.96 -19.62 17.30
CA LYS A 8 -6.34 -19.17 17.07
C LYS A 8 -6.34 -18.20 15.87
N PRO A 9 -7.29 -18.34 14.93
CA PRO A 9 -7.37 -17.43 13.81
C PRO A 9 -7.65 -15.99 14.29
N ILE A 10 -7.08 -15.00 13.61
CA ILE A 10 -7.33 -13.58 13.90
C ILE A 10 -8.51 -13.08 13.08
N ILE A 11 -8.59 -13.51 11.82
CA ILE A 11 -9.74 -13.28 10.96
C ILE A 11 -10.26 -14.59 10.38
N GLU A 12 -11.55 -14.61 10.07
CA GLU A 12 -12.13 -15.58 9.14
C GLU A 12 -12.27 -14.90 7.78
N VAL A 13 -11.58 -15.41 6.76
CA VAL A 13 -11.69 -14.88 5.39
C VAL A 13 -13.06 -15.29 4.83
N ASN A 14 -13.82 -14.31 4.35
CA ASN A 14 -15.12 -14.55 3.75
C ASN A 14 -15.00 -15.35 2.44
N ASN A 15 -16.14 -15.77 1.89
CA ASN A 15 -16.18 -16.19 0.49
C ASN A 15 -15.94 -14.97 -0.42
N ILE A 16 -14.67 -14.70 -0.73
CA ILE A 16 -14.23 -13.52 -1.46
C ILE A 16 -14.73 -13.53 -2.91
N ALA A 17 -15.11 -12.36 -3.41
CA ALA A 17 -15.46 -12.13 -4.81
C ALA A 17 -14.53 -11.06 -5.41
N PRO A 18 -13.32 -11.44 -5.86
CA PRO A 18 -12.34 -10.48 -6.33
C PRO A 18 -12.79 -9.77 -7.61
N GLN A 19 -12.63 -8.44 -7.64
CA GLN A 19 -12.78 -7.63 -8.84
C GLN A 19 -11.40 -7.30 -9.39
N VAL A 20 -11.16 -7.68 -10.65
CA VAL A 20 -9.93 -7.30 -11.38
C VAL A 20 -10.25 -6.09 -12.24
N GLN A 21 -9.59 -4.97 -11.94
CA GLN A 21 -9.68 -3.75 -12.75
C GLN A 21 -8.37 -3.58 -13.51
N TYR A 22 -8.47 -3.20 -14.79
CA TYR A 22 -7.33 -2.89 -15.63
C TYR A 22 -7.20 -1.37 -15.74
N ILE A 23 -6.15 -0.81 -15.14
CA ILE A 23 -6.00 0.64 -14.97
C ILE A 23 -4.91 1.21 -15.88
N GLY A 24 -5.06 2.49 -16.22
CA GLY A 24 -4.08 3.23 -17.00
C GLY A 24 -3.98 2.78 -18.45
N GLN A 25 -3.09 3.41 -19.20
CA GLN A 25 -2.79 3.10 -20.60
C GLN A 25 -2.17 1.71 -20.76
N GLN A 26 -1.40 1.27 -19.74
CA GLN A 26 -0.77 -0.05 -19.75
C GLN A 26 -1.74 -1.19 -19.42
N HIS A 27 -3.01 -0.88 -19.09
CA HIS A 27 -4.01 -1.83 -18.62
C HIS A 27 -3.43 -2.73 -17.52
N THR A 28 -2.82 -2.12 -16.52
CA THR A 28 -2.20 -2.88 -15.43
C THR A 28 -3.32 -3.45 -14.55
N PRO A 29 -3.37 -4.77 -14.31
CA PRO A 29 -4.38 -5.33 -13.42
C PRO A 29 -4.10 -4.89 -11.99
N ILE A 30 -5.18 -4.57 -11.27
CA ILE A 30 -5.25 -4.45 -9.82
C ILE A 30 -6.43 -5.30 -9.33
N ILE A 31 -6.35 -5.77 -8.09
CA ILE A 31 -7.36 -6.64 -7.49
C ILE A 31 -7.98 -5.90 -6.31
N ILE A 32 -9.31 -5.88 -6.25
CA ILE A 32 -10.07 -5.30 -5.15
C ILE A 32 -11.00 -6.37 -4.60
N ILE A 33 -11.02 -6.51 -3.28
CA ILE A 33 -11.86 -7.46 -2.56
C ILE A 33 -12.57 -6.71 -1.44
N ASP A 34 -13.88 -6.51 -1.61
CA ASP A 34 -14.72 -5.91 -0.57
C ASP A 34 -15.16 -6.96 0.45
N ASN A 35 -15.32 -6.55 1.71
CA ASN A 35 -15.70 -7.42 2.83
C ASN A 35 -14.79 -8.65 2.94
N PHE A 36 -13.47 -8.42 2.95
CA PHE A 36 -12.47 -9.48 2.89
C PHE A 36 -12.59 -10.48 4.06
N ALA A 37 -12.73 -9.97 5.29
CA ALA A 37 -12.89 -10.77 6.50
C ALA A 37 -14.33 -10.71 7.04
N GLY A 38 -14.78 -11.75 7.74
CA GLY A 38 -16.08 -11.73 8.44
C GLY A 38 -16.12 -10.72 9.58
N ASP A 39 -14.98 -10.55 10.27
CA ASP A 39 -14.77 -9.57 11.33
C ASP A 39 -13.30 -9.14 11.34
N ILE A 40 -13.05 -7.83 11.53
CA ILE A 40 -11.71 -7.24 11.65
C ILE A 40 -11.45 -6.65 13.05
N SER A 41 -12.40 -6.79 13.99
CA SER A 41 -12.33 -6.19 15.32
C SER A 41 -11.14 -6.68 16.13
N GLU A 42 -10.84 -7.99 16.12
CA GLU A 42 -9.66 -8.56 16.79
C GLU A 42 -8.36 -8.00 16.19
N LEU A 43 -8.31 -7.84 14.86
CA LEU A 43 -7.13 -7.28 14.18
C LEU A 43 -6.90 -5.82 14.56
N ILE A 44 -7.97 -5.02 14.70
CA ILE A 44 -7.90 -3.64 15.17
C ILE A 44 -7.54 -3.58 16.66
N ASP A 45 -8.13 -4.45 17.49
CA ASP A 45 -7.83 -4.52 18.93
C ASP A 45 -6.35 -4.80 19.19
N ILE A 46 -5.75 -5.71 18.43
CA ILE A 46 -4.30 -5.97 18.50
C ILE A 46 -3.49 -4.72 18.12
N ALA A 47 -3.93 -3.93 17.14
CA ALA A 47 -3.26 -2.67 16.81
C ALA A 47 -3.39 -1.65 17.95
N VAL A 48 -4.58 -1.49 18.53
CA VAL A 48 -4.87 -0.49 19.57
C VAL A 48 -4.24 -0.83 20.90
N ASN A 49 -4.38 -2.09 21.34
CA ASN A 49 -4.05 -2.52 22.70
C ASN A 49 -2.80 -3.41 22.77
N GLY A 50 -2.45 -4.09 21.67
CA GLY A 50 -1.37 -5.09 21.63
C GLY A 50 -0.08 -4.62 20.94
N SER A 51 -0.06 -3.42 20.35
CA SER A 51 1.03 -2.98 19.49
C SER A 51 1.67 -1.67 19.95
N GLN A 52 2.95 -1.51 19.60
CA GLN A 52 3.69 -0.26 19.82
C GLN A 52 4.09 0.31 18.47
N PHE A 53 3.52 1.47 18.13
CA PHE A 53 3.82 2.21 16.92
C PHE A 53 5.07 3.06 17.09
N SER A 54 5.92 3.06 16.07
CA SER A 54 7.10 3.91 16.03
C SER A 54 7.40 4.34 14.60
N GLN A 55 8.20 5.41 14.46
CA GLN A 55 8.70 5.83 13.16
C GLN A 55 9.67 4.77 12.64
N ASP A 56 9.57 4.43 11.35
CA ASP A 56 10.45 3.49 10.66
C ASP A 56 11.50 4.31 9.86
N PRO A 57 12.74 4.50 10.37
CA PRO A 57 13.71 5.40 9.75
C PRO A 57 14.19 4.92 8.38
N GLY A 58 14.03 3.62 8.07
CA GLY A 58 14.35 3.03 6.78
C GLY A 58 13.26 3.21 5.73
N SER A 59 12.11 3.77 6.11
CA SER A 59 10.94 3.94 5.26
C SER A 59 10.67 5.41 4.95
N TYR A 60 10.22 5.69 3.73
CA TYR A 60 9.68 6.99 3.35
C TYR A 60 8.19 7.15 3.73
N TYR A 61 7.62 6.20 4.45
CA TYR A 61 6.24 6.31 4.91
C TYR A 61 6.07 7.51 5.86
N PRO A 62 5.04 8.36 5.66
CA PRO A 62 4.83 9.59 6.43
C PRO A 62 4.13 9.34 7.77
N GLY A 63 4.54 8.29 8.49
CA GLY A 63 4.17 8.13 9.87
C GLY A 63 4.63 6.85 10.54
N GLN A 64 3.86 6.38 11.51
CA GLN A 64 4.27 5.29 12.39
C GLN A 64 3.80 3.94 11.88
N ARG A 65 4.59 2.92 12.21
CA ARG A 65 4.36 1.54 11.82
C ARG A 65 4.64 0.61 12.98
N THR A 66 4.08 -0.60 12.89
CA THR A 66 4.40 -1.70 13.79
C THR A 66 4.10 -3.03 13.09
N ALA A 67 4.66 -4.14 13.56
CA ALA A 67 4.55 -5.42 12.88
C ALA A 67 3.12 -5.96 12.87
N LEU A 68 2.71 -6.59 11.77
CA LEU A 68 1.44 -7.34 11.74
C LEU A 68 1.57 -8.67 12.50
N PRO A 69 0.48 -9.18 13.09
CA PRO A 69 0.46 -10.51 13.66
C PRO A 69 0.76 -11.57 12.61
N ARG A 70 1.66 -12.51 12.92
CA ARG A 70 2.08 -13.57 11.98
C ARG A 70 0.90 -14.39 11.45
N GLN A 71 -0.07 -14.69 12.32
CA GLN A 71 -1.24 -15.48 11.96
C GLN A 71 -2.11 -14.78 10.92
N TYR A 72 -2.36 -13.48 11.08
CA TYR A 72 -3.08 -12.65 10.11
C TYR A 72 -2.38 -12.63 8.74
N ILE A 73 -1.04 -12.51 8.72
CA ILE A 73 -0.27 -12.54 7.46
C ILE A 73 -0.50 -13.87 6.72
N ILE A 74 -0.51 -15.00 7.44
CA ILE A 74 -0.75 -16.33 6.87
C ILE A 74 -2.17 -16.43 6.31
N GLU A 75 -3.17 -15.94 7.05
CA GLU A 75 -4.58 -15.93 6.65
C GLU A 75 -4.78 -15.15 5.34
N VAL A 76 -4.22 -13.95 5.25
CA VAL A 76 -4.29 -13.13 4.03
C VAL A 76 -3.59 -13.82 2.86
N ILE A 77 -2.33 -14.25 3.05
CA ILE A 77 -1.54 -14.84 1.95
C ILE A 77 -2.21 -16.10 1.42
N ASN A 78 -2.67 -17.00 2.30
CA ASN A 78 -3.33 -18.24 1.89
C ASN A 78 -4.60 -17.98 1.07
N ALA A 79 -5.33 -16.90 1.36
CA ALA A 79 -6.53 -16.54 0.62
C ALA A 79 -6.24 -15.99 -0.79
N VAL A 80 -5.13 -15.26 -0.98
CA VAL A 80 -4.92 -14.47 -2.21
C VAL A 80 -3.78 -14.97 -3.10
N PHE A 81 -2.86 -15.82 -2.63
CA PHE A 81 -1.64 -16.14 -3.39
C PHE A 81 -1.94 -16.76 -4.77
N GLN A 82 -2.91 -17.67 -4.86
CA GLN A 82 -3.26 -18.33 -6.12
C GLN A 82 -3.88 -17.33 -7.10
N LEU A 83 -4.75 -16.45 -6.60
CA LEU A 83 -5.32 -15.37 -7.38
C LEU A 83 -4.23 -14.46 -7.97
N ILE A 84 -3.19 -14.15 -7.19
CA ILE A 84 -2.04 -13.35 -7.67
C ILE A 84 -1.27 -14.10 -8.76
N TYR A 85 -1.01 -15.40 -8.60
CA TYR A 85 -0.42 -16.22 -9.67
C TYR A 85 -1.24 -16.14 -10.96
N ASP A 86 -2.56 -16.29 -10.84
CA ASP A 86 -3.45 -16.39 -11.99
C ASP A 86 -3.62 -15.06 -12.72
N VAL A 87 -3.85 -13.97 -11.99
CA VAL A 87 -4.08 -12.63 -12.55
C VAL A 87 -2.81 -12.06 -13.18
N TYR A 88 -1.67 -12.16 -12.48
CA TYR A 88 -0.41 -11.57 -12.93
C TYR A 88 0.47 -12.53 -13.73
N ARG A 89 0.01 -13.77 -13.95
CA ARG A 89 0.73 -14.81 -14.71
C ARG A 89 2.13 -15.05 -14.17
N ILE A 90 2.26 -15.11 -12.85
CA ILE A 90 3.54 -15.31 -12.18
C ILE A 90 4.11 -16.68 -12.59
N PRO A 91 5.40 -16.76 -13.00
CA PRO A 91 6.01 -18.04 -13.33
C PRO A 91 5.96 -19.02 -12.15
N THR A 92 5.48 -20.24 -12.38
CA THR A 92 5.21 -21.24 -11.32
C THR A 92 6.46 -21.75 -10.60
N GLN A 93 7.66 -21.47 -11.12
CA GLN A 93 8.92 -21.76 -10.45
C GLN A 93 9.28 -20.75 -9.35
N LEU A 94 8.76 -19.52 -9.44
CA LEU A 94 8.99 -18.51 -8.40
C LEU A 94 8.21 -18.88 -7.14
N ARG A 95 8.66 -18.40 -6.00
CA ARG A 95 8.01 -18.64 -4.70
C ARG A 95 7.71 -17.32 -4.03
N LEU A 96 6.51 -17.22 -3.46
CA LEU A 96 6.10 -16.08 -2.67
C LEU A 96 6.97 -15.97 -1.42
N LYS A 97 7.63 -14.82 -1.25
CA LYS A 97 8.31 -14.45 -0.01
C LYS A 97 7.69 -13.17 0.56
N PRO A 98 7.11 -13.22 1.77
CA PRO A 98 6.74 -12.00 2.48
C PRO A 98 7.97 -11.10 2.66
N GLN A 99 7.76 -9.80 2.46
CA GLN A 99 8.76 -8.76 2.65
C GLN A 99 8.41 -8.02 3.95
N GLN A 100 8.05 -6.74 3.87
CA GLN A 100 7.54 -5.98 5.01
C GLN A 100 6.05 -6.28 5.24
N CYS A 101 5.65 -6.50 6.49
CA CYS A 101 4.26 -6.76 6.89
C CYS A 101 3.94 -5.93 8.14
N VAL A 102 3.25 -4.81 7.97
CA VAL A 102 3.12 -3.79 9.02
C VAL A 102 1.72 -3.16 9.07
N TYR A 103 1.27 -2.83 10.27
CA TYR A 103 0.26 -1.78 10.41
C TYR A 103 0.90 -0.43 10.09
N SER A 104 0.11 0.51 9.60
CA SER A 104 0.59 1.83 9.23
C SER A 104 -0.44 2.91 9.55
N LEU A 105 0.02 4.01 10.16
CA LEU A 105 -0.74 5.22 10.50
C LEU A 105 0.01 6.45 9.99
N ILE A 106 -0.69 7.36 9.33
CA ILE A 106 -0.12 8.64 8.91
C ILE A 106 -0.18 9.58 10.12
N ASP A 107 0.94 10.16 10.52
CA ASP A 107 0.98 11.11 11.66
C ASP A 107 1.84 12.34 11.39
N LYS A 108 2.55 12.38 10.25
CA LYS A 108 3.35 13.54 9.88
C LYS A 108 2.46 14.67 9.37
N GLN A 109 2.68 15.86 9.92
CA GLN A 109 2.08 17.08 9.42
C GLN A 109 2.68 17.44 8.05
N PRO A 110 1.92 18.06 7.13
CA PRO A 110 2.38 18.37 5.77
C PRO A 110 3.72 19.13 5.74
N GLN A 111 3.94 20.03 6.68
CA GLN A 111 5.14 20.89 6.75
C GLN A 111 6.40 20.14 7.22
N THR A 112 6.26 18.93 7.77
CA THR A 112 7.40 18.10 8.23
C THR A 112 7.75 16.97 7.27
N LEU A 113 7.06 16.90 6.13
CA LEU A 113 7.34 15.94 5.08
C LEU A 113 8.70 16.21 4.44
N SER A 114 9.43 15.14 4.13
CA SER A 114 10.59 15.25 3.26
C SER A 114 10.13 15.42 1.79
N PRO A 115 11.00 15.93 0.90
CA PRO A 115 10.65 16.14 -0.51
C PRO A 115 10.12 14.87 -1.21
N LEU A 116 10.67 13.69 -0.90
CA LEU A 116 10.22 12.43 -1.49
C LEU A 116 8.84 11.98 -0.98
N GLN A 117 8.39 12.48 0.18
CA GLN A 117 7.05 12.23 0.71
C GLN A 117 5.98 13.15 0.09
N CYS A 118 6.41 14.13 -0.71
CA CYS A 118 5.52 15.10 -1.37
C CYS A 118 5.22 14.70 -2.83
N LEU A 119 5.37 13.42 -3.17
CA LEU A 119 5.34 12.89 -4.53
C LEU A 119 4.71 11.50 -4.59
N PRO A 120 4.12 11.10 -5.73
CA PRO A 120 3.84 9.69 -5.98
C PRO A 120 5.13 8.87 -5.94
N HIS A 121 5.05 7.66 -5.39
CA HIS A 121 6.18 6.75 -5.25
C HIS A 121 5.89 5.40 -5.88
N PHE A 122 6.92 4.58 -5.98
CA PHE A 122 6.84 3.15 -6.28
C PHE A 122 7.71 2.41 -5.26
N ASP A 123 7.36 1.18 -4.92
CA ASP A 123 8.03 0.38 -3.88
C ASP A 123 9.35 -0.20 -4.40
N THR A 124 9.34 -0.70 -5.64
CA THR A 124 10.48 -1.37 -6.28
C THR A 124 10.28 -1.45 -7.79
N PRO A 125 11.36 -1.50 -8.60
CA PRO A 125 11.24 -1.78 -10.02
C PRO A 125 10.90 -3.25 -10.35
N SER A 126 10.88 -4.14 -9.34
CA SER A 126 10.70 -5.59 -9.54
C SER A 126 9.30 -5.92 -10.08
N PRO A 127 9.17 -6.70 -11.17
CA PRO A 127 7.88 -6.94 -11.82
C PRO A 127 6.94 -7.87 -11.01
N ASN A 128 7.49 -8.68 -10.11
CA ASN A 128 6.75 -9.66 -9.31
C ASN A 128 6.67 -9.29 -7.82
N TYR A 129 6.71 -7.99 -7.54
CA TYR A 129 6.53 -7.44 -6.20
C TYR A 129 5.16 -6.79 -6.10
N PHE A 130 4.42 -7.08 -5.03
CA PHE A 130 3.05 -6.63 -4.85
C PHE A 130 2.84 -6.05 -3.46
N ALA A 131 2.07 -4.97 -3.41
CA ALA A 131 1.51 -4.43 -2.19
C ALA A 131 0.09 -5.00 -2.01
N ILE A 132 -0.19 -5.50 -0.80
CA ILE A 132 -1.52 -5.93 -0.34
C ILE A 132 -1.91 -5.01 0.80
N LEU A 133 -2.90 -4.15 0.57
CA LEU A 133 -3.39 -3.18 1.55
C LEU A 133 -4.77 -3.63 2.04
N HIS A 134 -4.96 -3.73 3.34
CA HIS A 134 -6.26 -3.94 3.96
C HIS A 134 -6.63 -2.69 4.78
N TYR A 135 -7.70 -2.02 4.38
CA TYR A 135 -8.24 -0.84 5.05
C TYR A 135 -9.05 -1.27 6.29
N LEU A 136 -8.72 -0.74 7.46
CA LEU A 136 -9.25 -1.28 8.73
C LEU A 136 -10.28 -0.37 9.39
N ASN A 137 -9.90 0.86 9.76
CA ASN A 137 -10.77 1.75 10.52
C ASN A 137 -11.93 2.29 9.69
N ASP A 138 -13.00 2.69 10.36
CA ASP A 138 -14.13 3.38 9.75
C ASP A 138 -13.73 4.76 9.21
N GLY A 139 -14.25 5.09 8.02
CA GLY A 139 -13.96 6.35 7.34
C GLY A 139 -14.77 7.56 7.85
N PRO A 140 -14.63 8.73 7.20
CA PRO A 140 -13.94 8.90 5.92
C PRO A 140 -12.42 8.92 6.06
N HIS A 141 -11.70 8.32 5.10
CA HIS A 141 -10.24 8.37 4.99
C HIS A 141 -9.81 8.54 3.53
N GLY A 142 -8.56 8.95 3.31
CA GLY A 142 -8.01 9.15 1.97
C GLY A 142 -7.86 7.87 1.14
N ASP A 143 -8.21 7.97 -0.14
CA ASP A 143 -8.12 6.91 -1.15
C ASP A 143 -6.66 6.51 -1.45
N THR A 144 -6.48 5.40 -2.17
CA THR A 144 -5.21 5.10 -2.83
C THR A 144 -5.27 5.58 -4.28
N GLY A 145 -4.43 6.55 -4.64
CA GLY A 145 -4.34 7.10 -6.00
C GLY A 145 -3.19 6.51 -6.80
N PHE A 146 -3.41 6.35 -8.11
CA PHE A 146 -2.42 5.90 -9.09
C PHE A 146 -2.12 7.01 -10.10
N PHE A 147 -0.83 7.20 -10.37
CA PHE A 147 -0.31 8.37 -11.07
C PHE A 147 0.51 7.99 -12.29
N ARG A 148 0.52 8.88 -13.28
CA ARG A 148 1.39 8.82 -14.44
C ARG A 148 2.36 9.98 -14.39
N HIS A 149 3.65 9.74 -14.57
CA HIS A 149 4.66 10.78 -14.67
C HIS A 149 4.62 11.42 -16.06
N ASN A 150 4.12 12.65 -16.16
CA ASN A 150 3.85 13.34 -17.42
C ASN A 150 5.08 13.49 -18.34
N PRO A 151 6.29 13.82 -17.84
CA PRO A 151 7.48 13.95 -18.69
C PRO A 151 7.93 12.67 -19.41
N THR A 152 7.57 11.50 -18.88
CA THR A 152 7.96 10.19 -19.44
C THR A 152 6.78 9.34 -19.90
N ASP A 153 5.56 9.76 -19.58
CA ASP A 153 4.32 8.99 -19.75
C ASP A 153 4.31 7.64 -18.98
N TYR A 154 5.16 7.50 -17.96
CA TYR A 154 5.29 6.25 -17.21
C TYR A 154 4.24 6.15 -16.11
N GLU A 155 3.50 5.04 -16.12
CA GLU A 155 2.60 4.61 -15.04
C GLU A 155 3.32 3.62 -14.10
N ARG A 156 4.33 2.92 -14.63
CA ARG A 156 5.15 1.92 -13.92
C ARG A 156 6.63 2.18 -14.09
N ILE A 157 7.37 2.01 -13.01
CA ILE A 157 8.84 2.12 -12.99
C ILE A 157 9.44 0.72 -12.98
N THR A 158 10.27 0.39 -13.95
CA THR A 158 10.94 -0.92 -14.08
C THR A 158 12.45 -0.75 -14.08
N ALA A 159 13.18 -1.85 -14.02
CA ALA A 159 14.65 -1.82 -14.04
C ALA A 159 15.19 -1.18 -15.34
N GLU A 160 14.44 -1.29 -16.44
CA GLU A 160 14.82 -0.77 -17.75
C GLU A 160 14.57 0.74 -17.90
N ASN A 161 13.63 1.30 -17.15
CA ASN A 161 13.18 2.69 -17.35
C ASN A 161 13.50 3.63 -16.17
N ILE A 162 13.97 3.11 -15.04
CA ILE A 162 14.20 3.84 -13.79
C ILE A 162 15.19 5.01 -13.95
N ASP A 163 16.26 4.82 -14.73
CA ASP A 163 17.25 5.89 -14.97
C ASP A 163 16.65 7.03 -15.79
N ALA A 164 15.85 6.70 -16.81
CA ALA A 164 15.15 7.69 -17.63
C ALA A 164 14.09 8.44 -16.80
N TYR A 165 13.37 7.72 -15.92
CA TYR A 165 12.43 8.32 -14.98
C TYR A 165 13.13 9.34 -14.07
N PHE A 166 14.19 8.94 -13.35
CA PHE A 166 14.87 9.85 -12.43
C PHE A 166 15.54 11.02 -13.16
N THR A 167 16.12 10.80 -14.33
CA THR A 167 16.70 11.88 -15.15
C THR A 167 15.67 12.96 -15.46
N LYS A 168 14.43 12.57 -15.76
CA LYS A 168 13.34 13.51 -16.09
C LYS A 168 12.64 14.08 -14.86
N ALA A 169 12.59 13.33 -13.75
CA ALA A 169 12.00 13.78 -12.50
C ALA A 169 12.93 14.74 -11.73
N GLN A 170 14.25 14.63 -11.88
CA GLN A 170 15.23 15.38 -11.07
C GLN A 170 15.00 16.90 -11.01
N PRO A 171 14.74 17.61 -12.13
CA PRO A 171 14.48 19.05 -12.07
C PRO A 171 13.26 19.40 -11.20
N PHE A 172 12.21 18.57 -11.24
CA PHE A 172 11.04 18.73 -10.39
C PHE A 172 11.34 18.47 -8.93
N LEU A 173 12.10 17.41 -8.64
CA LEU A 173 12.54 17.09 -7.27
C LEU A 173 13.31 18.27 -6.67
N ASP A 174 14.18 18.90 -7.45
CA ASP A 174 14.98 20.03 -7.00
C ASP A 174 14.15 21.30 -6.80
N ALA A 175 13.14 21.55 -7.65
CA ALA A 175 12.18 22.62 -7.45
C ALA A 175 11.31 22.38 -6.20
N LYS A 176 10.82 21.15 -5.99
CA LYS A 176 9.97 20.80 -4.84
C LYS A 176 10.68 20.98 -3.50
N LYS A 177 12.00 20.78 -3.42
CA LYS A 177 12.81 21.10 -2.23
C LYS A 177 12.71 22.57 -1.80
N GLN A 178 12.32 23.47 -2.71
CA GLN A 178 12.20 24.91 -2.46
C GLN A 178 10.75 25.37 -2.21
N THR A 179 9.78 24.46 -2.33
CA THR A 179 8.35 24.75 -2.11
C THR A 179 7.89 24.28 -0.75
N SER A 180 6.76 24.80 -0.27
CA SER A 180 6.14 24.30 0.96
C SER A 180 5.75 22.82 0.81
N ALA A 181 6.24 22.01 1.75
CA ALA A 181 5.97 20.58 1.78
C ALA A 181 4.47 20.30 1.97
N SER A 182 3.95 19.34 1.19
CA SER A 182 2.55 18.93 1.22
C SER A 182 2.39 17.54 0.61
N TYR A 183 1.35 16.82 1.03
CA TYR A 183 0.99 15.54 0.43
C TYR A 183 0.60 15.71 -1.03
N PHE A 184 1.03 14.77 -1.88
CA PHE A 184 0.64 14.74 -3.29
C PHE A 184 -0.70 14.02 -3.45
N VAL A 185 -1.78 14.81 -3.62
CA VAL A 185 -3.17 14.30 -3.59
C VAL A 185 -3.98 14.61 -4.86
N ALA A 186 -3.39 15.29 -5.85
CA ALA A 186 -4.07 15.68 -7.08
C ALA A 186 -3.08 15.80 -8.23
N SER A 187 -3.58 15.80 -9.47
CA SER A 187 -2.75 16.01 -10.67
C SER A 187 -2.08 17.38 -10.67
N ASP A 188 -0.88 17.45 -11.23
CA ASP A 188 -0.18 18.68 -11.60
C ASP A 188 0.52 18.53 -12.96
N GLU A 189 1.38 19.48 -13.32
CA GLU A 189 2.18 19.44 -14.55
C GLU A 189 3.15 18.25 -14.62
N HIS A 190 3.52 17.63 -13.50
CA HIS A 190 4.49 16.53 -13.43
C HIS A 190 3.85 15.16 -13.28
N TYR A 191 2.71 15.06 -12.59
CA TYR A 191 2.00 13.80 -12.42
C TYR A 191 0.50 13.95 -12.66
N SER A 192 -0.08 13.02 -13.41
CA SER A 192 -1.53 12.91 -13.60
C SER A 192 -2.09 11.79 -12.73
N LEU A 193 -2.98 12.10 -11.79
CA LEU A 193 -3.85 11.13 -11.14
C LEU A 193 -4.85 10.59 -12.17
N TYR A 194 -4.74 9.30 -12.52
CA TYR A 194 -5.58 8.70 -13.56
C TYR A 194 -6.53 7.62 -13.04
N HIS A 195 -6.30 7.11 -11.82
CA HIS A 195 -7.17 6.14 -11.17
C HIS A 195 -7.08 6.28 -9.65
N GLN A 196 -8.15 5.95 -8.94
CA GLN A 196 -8.14 5.90 -7.48
C GLN A 196 -9.02 4.76 -6.97
N ILE A 197 -8.64 4.21 -5.83
CA ILE A 197 -9.42 3.23 -5.09
C ILE A 197 -9.93 3.85 -3.82
N GLU A 198 -11.26 3.93 -3.75
CA GLU A 198 -11.98 4.45 -2.60
C GLU A 198 -11.58 3.69 -1.33
N TYR A 199 -11.25 4.44 -0.27
CA TYR A 199 -11.06 3.85 1.05
C TYR A 199 -12.40 3.31 1.57
N ARG A 200 -12.45 2.01 1.86
CA ARG A 200 -13.58 1.35 2.50
C ARG A 200 -13.08 0.40 3.59
N PRO A 201 -13.65 0.42 4.81
CA PRO A 201 -13.30 -0.55 5.84
C PRO A 201 -13.49 -1.98 5.31
N ASN A 202 -12.60 -2.89 5.70
CA ASN A 202 -12.61 -4.30 5.30
C ASN A 202 -12.46 -4.53 3.78
N ARG A 203 -11.92 -3.55 3.04
CA ARG A 203 -11.49 -3.71 1.65
C ARG A 203 -10.02 -4.08 1.59
N LEU A 204 -9.72 -5.13 0.84
CA LEU A 204 -8.36 -5.55 0.51
C LEU A 204 -8.05 -5.19 -0.95
N VAL A 205 -6.91 -4.54 -1.17
CA VAL A 205 -6.44 -4.07 -2.50
C VAL A 205 -5.07 -4.67 -2.78
N ILE A 206 -4.86 -5.20 -3.98
CA ILE A 206 -3.59 -5.78 -4.42
C ILE A 206 -3.16 -5.14 -5.73
N TYR A 207 -1.94 -4.60 -5.77
CA TYR A 207 -1.39 -4.00 -6.98
C TYR A 207 0.13 -4.20 -7.07
N PRO A 208 0.71 -4.19 -8.29
CA PRO A 208 2.16 -4.23 -8.47
C PRO A 208 2.84 -3.04 -7.78
N GLY A 209 3.84 -3.29 -6.93
CA GLY A 209 4.57 -2.24 -6.22
C GLY A 209 5.37 -1.31 -7.13
N ASN A 210 5.46 -1.64 -8.42
CA ASN A 210 6.13 -0.83 -9.41
C ASN A 210 5.23 0.20 -10.11
N LEU A 211 3.94 0.27 -9.75
CA LEU A 211 3.05 1.38 -10.12
C LEU A 211 3.39 2.64 -9.32
N LEU A 212 3.33 3.81 -9.98
CA LEU A 212 3.38 5.08 -9.28
C LEU A 212 2.06 5.31 -8.53
N HIS A 213 2.15 5.47 -7.22
CA HIS A 213 0.99 5.57 -6.34
C HIS A 213 1.25 6.48 -5.12
N SER A 214 0.16 6.92 -4.49
CA SER A 214 0.19 7.68 -3.24
C SER A 214 -1.11 7.48 -2.48
N THR A 215 -1.09 7.74 -1.17
CA THR A 215 -2.34 7.97 -0.43
C THR A 215 -2.85 9.37 -0.77
N LEU A 216 -4.11 9.51 -1.15
CA LEU A 216 -4.77 10.80 -1.33
C LEU A 216 -5.16 11.35 0.06
N VAL A 217 -4.14 11.67 0.84
CA VAL A 217 -4.25 11.99 2.27
C VAL A 217 -5.31 13.06 2.51
N ASN A 218 -6.30 12.73 3.34
CA ASN A 218 -7.23 13.71 3.89
C ASN A 218 -6.65 14.27 5.21
N PRO A 219 -6.23 15.54 5.26
CA PRO A 219 -5.59 16.10 6.45
C PRO A 219 -6.47 16.10 7.71
N GLN A 220 -7.80 15.99 7.55
CA GLN A 220 -8.75 16.03 8.66
C GLN A 220 -8.91 14.68 9.36
N THR A 221 -8.70 13.59 8.63
CA THR A 221 -9.04 12.22 9.09
C THR A 221 -7.86 11.27 9.09
N ASP A 222 -6.83 11.55 8.27
CA ASP A 222 -5.75 10.58 8.07
C ASP A 222 -4.54 10.86 8.95
N ILE A 223 -4.28 12.13 9.29
CA ILE A 223 -3.10 12.55 10.07
C ILE A 223 -3.41 12.42 11.56
N ASP A 224 -3.27 11.20 12.07
CA ASP A 224 -3.48 10.85 13.47
C ASP A 224 -2.68 9.59 13.82
N ALA A 225 -1.89 9.67 14.90
CA ALA A 225 -1.09 8.57 15.41
C ALA A 225 -1.91 7.55 16.21
N ASN A 226 -3.19 7.83 16.49
CA ASN A 226 -4.06 6.93 17.24
C ASN A 226 -4.62 5.82 16.34
N PRO A 227 -4.33 4.52 16.61
CA PRO A 227 -4.86 3.41 15.83
C PRO A 227 -6.38 3.27 15.86
N THR A 228 -7.11 3.94 16.76
CA THR A 228 -8.57 3.91 16.80
C THR A 228 -9.21 4.90 15.82
N SER A 229 -8.57 6.03 15.55
CA SER A 229 -9.16 7.15 14.80
C SER A 229 -8.40 7.53 13.54
N GLY A 230 -7.10 7.24 13.47
CA GLY A 230 -6.30 7.49 12.28
C GLY A 230 -6.59 6.51 11.17
N ARG A 231 -6.03 6.80 9.98
CA ARG A 231 -6.14 5.93 8.80
C ARG A 231 -5.33 4.65 8.99
N LEU A 232 -5.88 3.70 9.74
CA LEU A 232 -5.23 2.43 10.02
C LEU A 232 -5.33 1.51 8.80
N THR A 233 -4.18 0.99 8.39
CA THR A 233 -4.06 0.01 7.31
C THR A 233 -3.15 -1.13 7.72
N ALA A 234 -3.46 -2.35 7.28
CA ALA A 234 -2.53 -3.47 7.32
C ALA A 234 -1.92 -3.66 5.92
N ASN A 235 -0.60 -3.50 5.83
CA ASN A 235 0.16 -3.51 4.59
C ASN A 235 1.08 -4.72 4.56
N ILE A 236 0.82 -5.65 3.64
CA ILE A 236 1.63 -6.86 3.40
C ILE A 236 2.28 -6.71 2.02
N PHE A 237 3.60 -6.68 2.00
CA PHE A 237 4.37 -6.67 0.77
C PHE A 237 4.91 -8.07 0.48
N ILE A 238 4.78 -8.53 -0.74
CA ILE A 238 5.25 -9.85 -1.17
C ILE A 238 6.10 -9.75 -2.44
N HIS A 239 7.06 -10.66 -2.58
CA HIS A 239 7.88 -10.77 -3.78
C HIS A 239 7.96 -12.23 -4.21
N PHE A 240 7.66 -12.51 -5.48
CA PHE A 240 7.91 -13.83 -6.08
C PHE A 240 9.30 -13.86 -6.70
N GLN A 241 10.14 -14.77 -6.19
CA GLN A 241 11.54 -14.95 -6.59
C GLN A 241 11.97 -16.41 -6.58
#